data_AF-A0A938D3Y7-F1
#
_entry.id   AF-A0A938D3Y7-F1
#
_cell.length_a   1.000
_cell.length_b   1.000
_cell.length_c   1.000
_cell.angle_alpha   90.00
_cell.angle_beta   90.00
_cell.angle_gamma   90.00
#
_symmetry.space_group_name_H-M   'P 1'
#
loop_
_entity.id
_entity.type
_entity.pdbx_description
1 polymer ?
#
loop_
_entity_poly.entity_id
_entity_poly.type
_entity_poly.pdbx_seq_one_letter_code
_entity_poly.pdbx_strand_id
1 'polypeptide(L)' 'MLKEDSWPAEARWVLTEFQMSDEGAQRGSATPRFILAIDKKIVLTVTGNAGYKEKMWPKLLEVTGTTA' A
#
# COMPACT_ATOMS: atom_id res chain seq x y z
N MET A 1 0.66 11.93 -11.11
CA MET A 1 -0.53 11.83 -10.24
C MET A 1 -1.25 10.53 -10.58
N LEU A 2 -1.60 9.71 -9.59
CA LEU A 2 -2.36 8.48 -9.79
C LEU A 2 -3.76 8.85 -10.30
N LYS A 3 -4.20 8.27 -11.43
CA LYS A 3 -5.52 8.52 -12.00
C LYS A 3 -6.46 7.41 -11.53
N GLU A 4 -7.60 7.77 -10.95
CA GLU A 4 -8.56 6.79 -10.42
C GLU A 4 -9.06 5.81 -11.49
N ASP A 5 -9.26 6.30 -12.71
CA ASP A 5 -9.71 5.50 -13.85
C ASP A 5 -8.70 4.43 -14.30
N SER A 6 -7.44 4.53 -13.89
CA SER A 6 -6.42 3.51 -14.20
C SER A 6 -6.38 2.36 -13.19
N TRP A 7 -7.25 2.36 -12.17
CA TRP A 7 -7.34 1.32 -11.14
C TRP A 7 -8.57 0.42 -11.36
N PRO A 8 -8.47 -0.90 -11.07
CA PRO A 8 -9.63 -1.78 -11.00
C PRO A 8 -10.68 -1.23 -10.04
N ALA A 9 -11.96 -1.36 -10.38
CA ALA A 9 -13.06 -0.75 -9.61
C ALA A 9 -13.05 -1.18 -8.13
N GLU A 10 -12.78 -2.46 -7.89
CA GLU A 10 -12.62 -3.08 -6.58
C GLU A 10 -11.42 -2.57 -5.77
N ALA A 11 -10.46 -1.91 -6.40
CA ALA A 11 -9.24 -1.39 -5.79
C ALA A 11 -9.21 0.14 -5.70
N ARG A 12 -10.19 0.85 -6.27
CA ARG A 12 -10.25 2.33 -6.24
C ARG A 12 -10.28 2.88 -4.81
N TRP A 13 -10.96 2.19 -3.90
CA TRP A 13 -10.98 2.58 -2.48
C TRP A 13 -9.57 2.59 -1.87
N VAL A 14 -8.67 1.72 -2.32
CA VAL A 14 -7.27 1.70 -1.85
C VAL A 14 -6.55 2.97 -2.28
N LEU A 15 -6.80 3.47 -3.50
CA LEU A 15 -6.24 4.73 -3.95
C LEU A 15 -6.78 5.90 -3.11
N THR A 16 -8.07 5.93 -2.83
CA THR A 16 -8.70 6.97 -2.00
C THR A 16 -8.12 6.98 -0.58
N GLU A 17 -8.08 5.83 0.09
CA GLU A 17 -7.48 5.69 1.43
C GLU A 17 -6.00 6.07 1.42
N PHE A 18 -5.26 5.72 0.37
CA PHE A 18 -3.85 6.08 0.26
C PHE A 18 -3.69 7.60 0.19
N GLN A 19 -4.45 8.26 -0.66
CA GLN A 19 -4.41 9.72 -0.82
C GLN A 19 -4.82 10.47 0.45
N MET A 20 -5.68 9.89 1.28
CA MET A 20 -6.10 10.46 2.57
C MET A 20 -5.12 10.17 3.72
N SER A 21 -4.21 9.21 3.57
CA SER A 21 -3.19 8.88 4.58
C SER A 21 -2.08 9.93 4.65
N ASP A 22 -1.44 10.08 5.83
CA ASP A 22 -0.26 10.94 6.00
C ASP A 22 0.85 10.62 5.00
N GLU A 23 1.00 9.34 4.64
CA GLU A 23 2.00 8.93 3.66
C GLU A 23 1.63 9.37 2.24
N GLY A 24 0.36 9.28 1.84
CA GLY A 24 -0.09 9.82 0.55
C GLY A 24 -0.01 11.34 0.48
N ALA A 25 -0.29 12.03 1.58
CA ALA A 25 -0.17 13.49 1.70
C ALA A 25 1.29 13.96 1.59
N GLN A 26 2.22 13.29 2.29
CA GLN A 26 3.65 13.64 2.26
C GLN A 26 4.34 13.19 0.97
N ARG A 27 3.81 12.16 0.30
CA ARG A 27 4.43 11.51 -0.86
C ARG A 27 3.57 11.58 -2.11
N GLY A 28 2.78 12.64 -2.30
CA GLY A 28 1.89 12.80 -3.45
C GLY A 28 2.55 12.61 -4.83
N SER A 29 3.88 12.69 -4.91
CA SER A 29 4.69 12.37 -6.10
C SER A 29 5.33 10.98 -6.11
N ALA A 30 5.58 10.34 -4.97
CA ALA A 30 6.19 9.00 -4.91
C ALA A 30 5.09 7.94 -4.91
N THR A 31 4.93 7.28 -6.05
CA THR A 31 3.97 6.17 -6.19
C THR A 31 4.44 4.98 -5.35
N PRO A 32 3.63 4.53 -4.36
CA PRO A 32 3.95 3.31 -3.62
C PRO A 32 4.02 2.14 -4.60
N ARG A 33 5.03 1.29 -4.42
CA ARG A 33 5.22 0.10 -5.27
C ARG A 33 4.43 -1.09 -4.73
N PHE A 34 4.21 -1.11 -3.42
CA PHE A 34 3.42 -2.11 -2.72
C PHE A 34 2.49 -1.43 -1.72
N ILE A 35 1.24 -1.90 -1.67
CA ILE A 35 0.24 -1.50 -0.69
C ILE A 35 -0.33 -2.78 -0.09
N LEU A 36 -0.33 -2.87 1.24
CA LEU A 36 -1.03 -3.90 1.99
C LEU A 36 -2.27 -3.27 2.62
N ALA A 37 -3.43 -3.78 2.27
CA ALA A 37 -4.70 -3.33 2.82
C ALA A 37 -5.49 -4.52 3.37
N ILE A 38 -6.01 -4.37 4.59
CA ILE A 38 -6.76 -5.39 5.34
C ILE A 38 -7.97 -4.71 5.94
N ASP A 39 -9.14 -5.35 5.87
CA ASP A 39 -10.40 -4.84 6.43
C ASP A 39 -10.71 -3.38 6.04
N LYS A 40 -10.51 -3.07 4.74
CA LYS A 40 -10.69 -1.73 4.16
C LYS A 40 -9.79 -0.63 4.74
N LYS A 41 -8.66 -1.00 5.35
CA LYS A 41 -7.65 -0.07 5.85
C LYS A 41 -6.29 -0.36 5.24
N ILE A 42 -5.54 0.68 4.92
CA ILE A 42 -4.13 0.53 4.54
C ILE A 42 -3.32 0.26 5.80
N VAL A 43 -2.63 -0.88 5.82
CA VAL A 43 -1.81 -1.34 6.95
C VAL A 43 -0.33 -1.02 6.71
N LEU A 44 0.10 -1.06 5.45
CA LEU A 44 1.47 -0.75 5.08
C LEU A 44 1.55 -0.25 3.62
N THR A 45 2.31 0.81 3.44
CA THR A 45 2.72 1.36 2.14
C THR A 45 4.23 1.27 2.02
N VAL A 46 4.72 0.81 0.87
CA VAL A 46 6.15 0.65 0.66
C VAL A 46 6.59 1.25 -0.67
N THR A 47 7.58 2.14 -0.60
CA THR A 47 8.25 2.75 -1.75
C THR A 47 9.60 2.08 -2.01
N GLY A 48 10.01 2.01 -3.28
CA GLY A 48 11.33 1.50 -3.69
C GLY A 48 11.37 -0.02 -3.95
N ASN A 49 12.37 -0.46 -4.70
CA ASN A 49 12.46 -1.84 -5.20
C ASN A 49 12.75 -2.87 -4.10
N ALA A 50 13.63 -2.55 -3.15
CA ALA A 50 14.01 -3.45 -2.07
C ALA A 50 12.90 -3.60 -0.99
N GLY A 51 11.96 -2.66 -0.96
CA GLY A 51 10.94 -2.58 0.08
C GLY A 51 10.01 -3.80 0.16
N TYR A 52 9.89 -4.59 -0.91
CA TYR A 52 9.16 -5.85 -0.82
C TYR A 52 9.78 -6.78 0.23
N LYS A 53 11.06 -7.10 0.08
CA LYS A 53 11.75 -8.05 0.96
C LYS A 53 11.95 -7.49 2.37
N GLU A 54 12.23 -6.20 2.48
CA GLU A 54 12.61 -5.57 3.75
C GLU A 54 11.42 -5.19 4.63
N LYS A 55 10.26 -4.89 4.03
CA LYS A 55 9.10 -4.37 4.76
C LYS A 55 7.82 -5.14 4.46
N MET A 56 7.49 -5.33 3.18
CA MET A 56 6.21 -5.96 2.81
C MET A 56 6.15 -7.43 3.24
N TRP A 57 7.18 -8.20 2.93
CA TRP A 57 7.22 -9.64 3.23
C TRP A 57 7.16 -9.93 4.75
N PRO A 58 7.97 -9.28 5.61
CA PRO A 58 7.82 -9.41 7.06
C PRO A 58 6.41 -9.04 7.55
N LYS A 59 5.81 -7.98 7.01
CA LYS A 59 4.46 -7.57 7.43
C LYS A 59 3.39 -8.56 6.99
N LEU A 60 3.51 -9.15 5.80
CA LEU A 60 2.62 -10.22 5.35
C LEU A 60 2.66 -11.42 6.31
N LEU A 61 3.86 -11.88 6.67
CA LEU A 61 4.03 -12.98 7.63
C LEU A 61 3.40 -12.67 8.99
N GLU A 62 3.58 -11.44 9.49
CA GLU A 62 2.99 -10.96 10.74
C GLU A 62 1.46 -11.01 10.70
N VAL A 63 0.83 -10.45 9.66
CA VAL A 63 -0.64 -10.32 9.58
C VAL A 63 -1.33 -11.64 9.22
N THR A 64 -0.65 -12.55 8.55
CA THR A 64 -1.19 -13.90 8.26
C THR A 64 -0.86 -14.92 9.33
N GLY A 65 -0.11 -14.54 10.38
CA GLY A 65 0.36 -15.45 11.42
C GLY A 65 1.25 -16.58 10.87
N THR A 66 1.91 -16.34 9.73
CA THR A 66 2.79 -17.33 9.09
C THR A 66 4.20 -17.15 9.62
N THR A 67 4.75 -18.19 10.26
CA THR A 67 6.18 -18.29 10.52
C THR A 67 6.88 -18.72 9.23
N ALA A 68 7.87 -17.93 8.80
CA ALA A 68 8.74 -18.26 7.66
C ALA A 68 9.68 -19.42 7.95
#